data_AF-A0A3M1Q6A1-F1
#
_entry.id   AF-A0A3M1Q6A1-F1
#
_cell.length_a   1.000
_cell.length_b   1.000
_cell.length_c   1.000
_cell.angle_alpha   90.00
_cell.angle_beta   90.00
_cell.angle_gamma   90.00
#
_symmetry.space_group_name_H-M   'P 1'
#
loop_
_entity.id
_entity.type
_entity.pdbx_description
1 polymer ?
#
loop_
_entity_poly.entity_id
_entity_poly.type
_entity_poly.pdbx_seq_one_letter_code
_entity_poly.pdbx_strand_id
1 'polypeptide(L)'
;MFSTRGMIVLFVFALGALSAAFAPLSGLVVLTDGLLSAAVLLGAIGWGAWPAVWLGHARRPLAQQATLAAGLGLGVVSSIVLALGVAGMLTSAIAWGLIAIGGACGLSRVYFACRAPRATEVASAGGVARDAHHPGKRAGSWEVGFPLAALILLLVPASVAFFAATLPPGAVWNEEARGYDALEYHLQTPREYFQSGRITFLPHNVYASFPQQMEMLYLLLMHMAGGPYEAAIAAQLLHAMLGALAVVVLAAWAPEGVGAWVAALAFGSVPWIAYLGALAYVECGLLLYAALAGTMAIECVRFEKPAGWRLTATVGLCAGLAGGCKYTALVLIVVA
;
A
#
# COMPACT_ATOMS: atom_id res chain seq x y z
N MET A 1 23.41 4.03 -19.56
CA MET A 1 23.26 4.19 -18.10
C MET A 1 21.77 4.14 -17.81
N PHE A 2 21.28 3.14 -17.08
CA PHE A 2 19.84 3.05 -16.79
C PHE A 2 19.41 4.19 -15.88
N SER A 3 18.31 4.87 -16.22
CA SER A 3 17.66 5.80 -15.29
C SER A 3 17.09 5.03 -14.11
N THR A 4 16.86 5.69 -12.97
CA THR A 4 16.21 5.09 -11.79
C THR A 4 14.89 4.39 -12.14
N ARG A 5 14.11 4.98 -13.05
CA ARG A 5 12.89 4.36 -13.58
C ARG A 5 13.18 3.07 -14.35
N GLY A 6 14.22 3.07 -15.18
CA GLY A 6 14.66 1.87 -15.89
C GLY A 6 15.11 0.74 -14.95
N MET A 7 15.78 1.08 -13.84
CA MET A 7 16.19 0.10 -12.82
C MET A 7 15.00 -0.50 -12.07
N ILE A 8 13.99 0.29 -11.71
CA ILE A 8 12.75 -0.20 -11.08
C ILE A 8 11.98 -1.11 -12.04
N VAL A 9 11.86 -0.72 -13.31
CA VAL A 9 11.22 -1.56 -14.33
C VAL A 9 11.96 -2.89 -14.46
N LEU A 10 13.28 -2.87 -14.54
CA LEU A 10 14.10 -4.08 -14.58
C LEU A 10 13.91 -4.94 -13.32
N PHE A 11 13.81 -4.34 -12.14
CA PHE A 11 13.53 -5.05 -10.89
C PHE A 11 12.19 -5.78 -10.93
N VAL A 12 11.12 -5.13 -11.40
CA VAL A 12 9.79 -5.76 -11.54
C VAL A 12 9.85 -6.91 -12.54
N PHE A 13 10.53 -6.73 -13.68
CA PHE A 13 10.73 -7.81 -14.63
C PHE A 13 11.56 -8.96 -14.05
N ALA A 14 12.63 -8.66 -13.32
CA ALA A 14 13.47 -9.66 -12.66
C ALA A 14 12.68 -10.43 -11.60
N LEU A 15 11.85 -9.75 -10.81
CA LEU A 15 10.95 -10.36 -9.83
C LEU A 15 9.98 -11.33 -10.52
N GLY A 16 9.30 -10.88 -11.59
CA GLY A 16 8.39 -11.73 -12.36
C GLY A 16 9.11 -12.91 -13.03
N ALA A 17 10.28 -12.69 -13.60
CA ALA A 17 11.09 -13.73 -14.23
C ALA A 17 11.59 -14.77 -13.22
N LEU A 18 12.02 -14.32 -12.03
CA LEU A 18 12.46 -15.23 -10.96
C LEU A 18 11.31 -16.10 -10.48
N SER A 19 10.14 -15.49 -10.21
CA SER A 19 8.93 -16.23 -9.83
C SER A 19 8.53 -17.24 -10.90
N ALA A 20 8.55 -16.86 -12.19
CA ALA A 20 8.23 -17.75 -13.30
C ALA A 20 9.27 -18.88 -13.49
N ALA A 21 10.55 -18.62 -13.23
CA ALA A 21 11.63 -19.60 -13.35
C ALA A 21 11.56 -20.68 -12.27
N PHE A 22 11.23 -20.32 -11.03
CA PHE A 22 11.11 -21.28 -9.93
C PHE A 22 9.75 -21.98 -9.89
N ALA A 23 8.68 -21.30 -10.33
CA ALA A 23 7.34 -21.87 -10.37
C ALA A 23 6.52 -21.24 -11.51
N PRO A 24 6.47 -21.88 -12.70
CA PRO A 24 5.75 -21.35 -13.86
C PRO A 24 4.26 -21.07 -13.58
N LEU A 25 3.64 -21.89 -12.72
CA LEU A 25 2.25 -21.71 -12.28
C LEU A 25 2.06 -20.45 -11.43
N SER A 26 3.04 -20.09 -10.58
CA SER A 26 3.01 -18.84 -9.82
C SER A 26 3.03 -17.62 -10.73
N GLY A 27 3.72 -17.69 -11.88
CA GLY A 27 3.66 -16.64 -12.90
C GLY A 27 2.25 -16.40 -13.43
N LEU A 28 1.49 -17.48 -13.69
CA LEU A 28 0.09 -17.38 -14.11
C LEU A 28 -0.81 -16.81 -13.01
N VAL A 29 -0.63 -17.25 -11.77
CA VAL A 29 -1.37 -16.75 -10.60
C VAL A 29 -1.15 -15.25 -10.38
N VAL A 30 0.10 -14.77 -10.53
CA VAL A 30 0.39 -13.33 -10.46
C VAL A 30 -0.33 -12.57 -11.59
N LEU A 31 -0.46 -13.16 -12.77
CA LEU A 31 -1.18 -12.54 -13.90
C LEU A 31 -2.70 -12.58 -13.73
N THR A 32 -3.27 -13.48 -12.94
CA THR A 32 -4.72 -13.51 -12.67
C THR A 32 -5.07 -12.75 -11.39
N ASP A 33 -4.67 -13.29 -10.24
CA ASP A 33 -4.99 -12.81 -8.90
C ASP A 33 -4.24 -11.52 -8.55
N GLY A 34 -3.01 -11.39 -9.07
CA GLY A 34 -2.23 -10.17 -8.91
C GLY A 34 -2.83 -8.99 -9.68
N LEU A 35 -3.47 -9.22 -10.83
CA LEU A 35 -4.19 -8.15 -11.54
C LEU A 35 -5.41 -7.67 -10.76
N LEU A 36 -6.13 -8.58 -10.09
CA LEU A 36 -7.26 -8.22 -9.23
C LEU A 36 -6.81 -7.35 -8.04
N SER A 37 -5.72 -7.76 -7.40
CA SER A 37 -5.08 -7.01 -6.31
C SER A 37 -4.59 -5.63 -6.76
N ALA A 38 -3.95 -5.57 -7.94
CA ALA A 38 -3.49 -4.33 -8.55
C ALA A 38 -4.67 -3.42 -8.93
N ALA A 39 -5.79 -3.98 -9.40
CA ALA A 39 -7.00 -3.21 -9.70
C ALA A 39 -7.56 -2.53 -8.44
N VAL A 40 -7.61 -3.24 -7.30
CA VAL A 40 -7.98 -2.65 -6.01
C VAL A 40 -7.03 -1.50 -5.63
N LEU A 41 -5.71 -1.71 -5.75
CA LEU A 41 -4.73 -0.69 -5.40
C LEU A 41 -4.81 0.55 -6.32
N LEU A 42 -4.98 0.36 -7.63
CA LEU A 42 -5.13 1.45 -8.60
C LEU A 42 -6.44 2.22 -8.40
N GLY A 43 -7.55 1.50 -8.17
CA GLY A 43 -8.83 2.11 -7.81
C GLY A 43 -8.71 2.93 -6.53
N ALA A 44 -8.05 2.38 -5.51
CA ALA A 44 -7.78 3.08 -4.25
C ALA A 44 -6.95 4.35 -4.45
N ILE A 45 -5.83 4.30 -5.20
CA ILE A 45 -5.05 5.50 -5.54
C ILE A 45 -5.95 6.62 -6.10
N GLY A 46 -6.90 6.26 -6.96
CA GLY A 46 -7.87 7.19 -7.52
C GLY A 46 -8.85 7.76 -6.48
N TRP A 47 -9.39 6.92 -5.58
CA TRP A 47 -10.23 7.36 -4.45
C TRP A 47 -9.50 8.31 -3.50
N GLY A 48 -8.21 8.11 -3.25
CA GLY A 48 -7.41 8.98 -2.38
C GLY A 48 -6.80 10.19 -3.08
N ALA A 49 -6.88 10.28 -4.41
CA ALA A 49 -6.24 11.34 -5.18
C ALA A 49 -6.78 12.74 -4.85
N TRP A 50 -8.10 12.88 -4.67
CA TRP A 50 -8.73 14.14 -4.30
C TRP A 50 -8.65 14.45 -2.80
N PRO A 51 -8.90 13.49 -1.88
CA PRO A 51 -8.62 13.68 -0.46
C PRO A 51 -7.20 14.19 -0.17
N ALA A 52 -6.17 13.62 -0.83
CA ALA A 52 -4.80 14.09 -0.69
C ALA A 52 -4.62 15.57 -1.12
N VAL A 53 -5.34 16.02 -2.14
CA VAL A 53 -5.35 17.43 -2.58
C VAL A 53 -6.07 18.32 -1.58
N TRP A 54 -7.23 17.92 -1.09
CA TRP A 54 -8.02 18.69 -0.11
C TRP A 54 -7.26 18.88 1.21
N LEU A 55 -6.49 17.86 1.60
CA LEU A 55 -5.55 17.90 2.73
C LEU A 55 -4.25 18.67 2.42
N GLY A 56 -4.14 19.31 1.25
CA GLY A 56 -3.04 20.21 0.93
C GLY A 56 -1.74 19.53 0.51
N HIS A 57 -1.78 18.25 0.14
CA HIS A 57 -0.59 17.49 -0.25
C HIS A 57 -0.31 17.47 -1.76
N ALA A 58 -1.04 18.28 -2.54
CA ALA A 58 -0.91 18.36 -4.00
C ALA A 58 0.47 18.84 -4.52
N ARG A 59 1.27 19.49 -3.67
CA ARG A 59 2.60 20.02 -4.01
C ARG A 59 3.75 19.10 -3.59
N ARG A 60 3.46 17.95 -2.97
CA ARG A 60 4.51 16.98 -2.58
C ARG A 60 5.15 16.32 -3.80
N PRO A 61 6.34 15.69 -3.68
CA PRO A 61 6.88 14.82 -4.72
C PRO A 61 5.90 13.73 -5.17
N LEU A 62 6.00 13.28 -6.42
CA LEU A 62 5.04 12.33 -7.01
C LEU A 62 4.90 11.03 -6.20
N ALA A 63 6.02 10.46 -5.74
CA ALA A 63 6.00 9.23 -4.94
C ALA A 63 5.23 9.42 -3.62
N GLN A 64 5.41 10.57 -2.97
CA GLN A 64 4.67 10.92 -1.76
C GLN A 64 3.18 11.11 -2.04
N GLN A 65 2.82 11.79 -3.14
CA GLN A 65 1.42 11.95 -3.53
C GLN A 65 0.75 10.60 -3.83
N ALA A 66 1.41 9.73 -4.59
CA ALA A 66 0.85 8.46 -5.02
C ALA A 66 0.66 7.49 -3.84
N THR A 67 1.65 7.38 -2.97
CA THR A 67 1.58 6.51 -1.78
C THR A 67 0.58 7.01 -0.75
N LEU A 68 0.50 8.32 -0.52
CA LEU A 68 -0.52 8.90 0.35
C LEU A 68 -1.93 8.71 -0.24
N ALA A 69 -2.10 8.92 -1.55
CA ALA A 69 -3.37 8.66 -2.22
C ALA A 69 -3.76 7.18 -2.15
N ALA A 70 -2.81 6.25 -2.29
CA ALA A 70 -3.05 4.83 -2.10
C ALA A 70 -3.56 4.55 -0.67
N GLY A 71 -2.87 5.05 0.36
CA GLY A 71 -3.27 4.86 1.76
C GLY A 71 -4.66 5.43 2.06
N LEU A 72 -4.87 6.72 1.79
CA LEU A 72 -6.18 7.36 2.02
C LEU A 72 -7.30 6.67 1.24
N GLY A 73 -7.01 6.27 0.00
CA GLY A 73 -7.94 5.57 -0.87
C GLY A 73 -8.34 4.19 -0.37
N LEU A 74 -7.39 3.38 0.08
CA LEU A 74 -7.66 2.09 0.71
C LEU A 74 -8.52 2.27 1.96
N GLY A 75 -8.25 3.34 2.71
CA GLY A 75 -9.05 3.81 3.84
C GLY A 75 -10.52 4.00 3.49
N VAL A 76 -10.76 4.84 2.47
CA VAL A 76 -12.09 5.20 1.97
C VAL A 76 -12.81 3.99 1.39
N VAL A 77 -12.16 3.21 0.52
CA VAL A 77 -12.75 2.05 -0.14
C VAL A 77 -13.20 1.01 0.89
N SER A 78 -12.33 0.68 1.85
CA SER A 78 -12.67 -0.24 2.94
C SER A 78 -13.86 0.25 3.78
N SER A 79 -13.92 1.55 4.10
CA SER A 79 -15.04 2.15 4.83
C SER A 79 -16.36 2.09 4.05
N ILE A 80 -16.32 2.32 2.73
CA ILE A 80 -17.49 2.20 1.85
C ILE A 80 -17.94 0.74 1.79
N VAL A 81 -17.00 -0.21 1.67
CA VAL A 81 -17.29 -1.65 1.66
C VAL A 81 -17.94 -2.08 2.97
N LEU A 82 -17.45 -1.61 4.11
CA LEU A 82 -18.09 -1.83 5.42
C LEU A 82 -19.53 -1.32 5.42
N ALA A 83 -19.75 -0.07 5.01
CA ALA A 83 -21.09 0.54 5.01
C ALA A 83 -22.07 -0.22 4.09
N LEU A 84 -21.64 -0.56 2.87
CA LEU A 84 -22.44 -1.32 1.91
C LEU A 84 -22.67 -2.76 2.37
N GLY A 85 -21.67 -3.39 2.98
CA GLY A 85 -21.77 -4.74 3.52
C GLY A 85 -22.74 -4.82 4.70
N VAL A 86 -22.71 -3.85 5.62
CA VAL A 86 -23.69 -3.74 6.72
C VAL A 86 -25.09 -3.48 6.19
N ALA A 87 -25.22 -2.72 5.10
CA ALA A 87 -26.49 -2.50 4.41
C ALA A 87 -26.98 -3.73 3.61
N GLY A 88 -26.14 -4.75 3.39
CA GLY A 88 -26.45 -5.90 2.55
C GLY A 88 -26.54 -5.55 1.05
N MET A 89 -25.85 -4.49 0.63
CA MET A 89 -25.89 -3.95 -0.73
C MET A 89 -24.64 -4.28 -1.54
N LEU A 90 -23.62 -4.88 -0.94
CA LEU A 90 -22.37 -5.18 -1.63
C LEU A 90 -22.58 -6.34 -2.61
N THR A 91 -22.45 -6.04 -3.91
CA THR A 91 -22.57 -7.01 -5.00
C THR A 91 -21.33 -6.93 -5.89
N SER A 92 -21.14 -7.92 -6.78
CA SER A 92 -20.03 -7.90 -7.73
C SER A 92 -20.04 -6.65 -8.63
N ALA A 93 -21.22 -6.24 -9.12
CA ALA A 93 -21.36 -5.04 -9.92
C ALA A 93 -20.96 -3.77 -9.16
N ILE A 94 -21.36 -3.66 -7.89
CA ILE A 94 -21.00 -2.53 -7.03
C ILE A 94 -19.50 -2.55 -6.71
N ALA A 95 -18.92 -3.72 -6.43
CA ALA A 95 -17.50 -3.88 -6.19
C ALA A 95 -16.65 -3.38 -7.37
N TRP A 96 -16.96 -3.83 -8.61
CA TRP A 96 -16.31 -3.33 -9.81
C TRP A 96 -16.60 -1.85 -10.08
N GLY A 97 -17.81 -1.38 -9.76
CA GLY A 97 -18.19 0.03 -9.81
C GLY A 97 -17.31 0.91 -8.93
N LEU A 98 -17.00 0.48 -7.71
CA LEU A 98 -16.08 1.19 -6.80
C LEU A 98 -14.70 1.36 -7.43
N ILE A 99 -14.16 0.32 -8.07
CA ILE A 99 -12.85 0.39 -8.75
C ILE A 99 -12.91 1.33 -9.95
N ALA A 100 -13.97 1.26 -10.76
CA ALA A 100 -14.16 2.13 -11.92
C ALA A 100 -14.28 3.61 -11.52
N ILE A 101 -15.04 3.92 -10.47
CA ILE A 101 -15.16 5.28 -9.91
C ILE A 101 -13.79 5.77 -9.44
N GLY A 102 -13.05 4.94 -8.71
CA GLY A 102 -11.68 5.25 -8.31
C GLY A 102 -10.81 5.60 -9.52
N GLY A 103 -10.81 4.75 -10.55
CA GLY A 103 -10.10 5.01 -11.81
C GLY A 103 -10.46 6.35 -12.46
N ALA A 104 -11.75 6.68 -12.54
CA ALA A 104 -12.23 7.96 -13.05
C ALA A 104 -11.77 9.16 -12.20
N CYS A 105 -11.79 9.03 -10.87
CA CYS A 105 -11.26 10.03 -9.94
C CYS A 105 -9.76 10.25 -10.14
N GLY A 106 -8.98 9.18 -10.33
CA GLY A 106 -7.55 9.26 -10.63
C GLY A 106 -7.26 9.93 -11.98
N LEU A 107 -7.96 9.52 -13.03
CA LEU A 107 -7.81 10.10 -14.37
C LEU A 107 -8.17 11.59 -14.41
N SER A 108 -9.28 11.96 -13.75
CA SER A 108 -9.66 13.38 -13.63
C SER A 108 -8.59 14.19 -12.88
N ARG A 109 -8.01 13.65 -11.80
CA ARG A 109 -6.91 14.32 -11.09
C ARG A 109 -5.71 14.57 -11.99
N VAL A 110 -5.31 13.59 -12.80
CA VAL A 110 -4.20 13.73 -13.78
C VAL A 110 -4.55 14.78 -14.83
N TYR A 111 -5.75 14.72 -15.38
CA TYR A 111 -6.26 15.69 -16.36
C TYR A 111 -6.18 17.14 -15.84
N PHE A 112 -6.66 17.38 -14.62
CA PHE A 112 -6.58 18.72 -14.01
C PHE A 112 -5.15 19.11 -13.62
N ALA A 113 -4.29 18.16 -13.25
CA ALA A 113 -2.87 18.43 -13.01
C ALA A 113 -2.17 18.97 -14.26
N CYS A 114 -2.44 18.36 -15.41
CA CYS A 114 -1.86 18.75 -16.70
C CYS A 114 -2.39 20.09 -17.23
N ARG A 115 -3.60 20.49 -16.81
CA ARG A 115 -4.25 21.74 -17.21
C ARG A 115 -4.03 22.91 -16.26
N ALA A 116 -3.65 22.64 -15.01
CA ALA A 116 -3.32 23.70 -14.07
C ALA A 116 -2.21 24.56 -14.70
N PRO A 117 -2.38 25.89 -14.77
CA PRO A 117 -1.30 26.77 -15.21
C PRO A 117 -0.08 26.41 -14.36
N ARG A 118 1.02 26.02 -15.02
CA ARG A 118 2.31 26.01 -14.33
C ARG A 118 2.49 27.44 -13.87
N ALA A 119 2.27 27.69 -12.58
CA ALA A 119 2.58 28.97 -12.00
C ALA A 119 4.03 29.23 -12.38
N THR A 120 4.23 30.19 -13.28
CA THR A 120 5.55 30.73 -13.58
C THR A 120 6.17 31.06 -12.25
N GLU A 121 7.33 30.49 -11.98
CA GLU A 121 8.17 30.82 -10.83
C GLU A 121 8.31 32.35 -10.77
N VAL A 122 7.50 32.98 -9.92
CA VAL A 122 7.61 34.39 -9.59
C VAL A 122 7.47 34.50 -8.08
N ALA A 123 8.48 35.11 -7.49
CA ALA A 123 8.64 35.50 -6.10
C ALA A 123 9.10 34.42 -5.11
N SER A 124 10.40 34.14 -5.19
CA SER A 124 11.32 34.35 -4.08
C SER A 124 10.77 35.24 -2.95
N ALA A 125 10.43 34.63 -1.82
CA ALA A 125 10.47 35.29 -0.51
C ALA A 125 10.60 34.22 0.60
N GLY A 126 11.83 34.02 1.07
CA GLY A 126 12.11 33.44 2.38
C GLY A 126 12.33 31.93 2.44
N GLY A 127 13.45 31.43 1.90
CA GLY A 127 13.89 30.06 2.16
C GLY A 127 15.08 29.67 1.29
N VAL A 128 16.29 29.93 1.79
CA VAL A 128 17.61 29.44 1.34
C VAL A 128 17.61 28.80 -0.05
N ALA A 129 18.02 29.59 -1.05
CA ALA A 129 18.34 29.12 -2.38
C ALA A 129 19.39 28.00 -2.29
N ARG A 130 18.95 26.75 -2.52
CA ARG A 130 19.84 25.64 -2.90
C ARG A 130 20.02 25.67 -4.42
N ASP A 131 20.66 26.73 -4.90
CA ASP A 131 21.22 26.75 -6.25
C ASP A 131 22.63 26.16 -6.21
N ALA A 132 22.74 24.92 -6.64
CA ALA A 132 23.97 24.38 -7.21
C ALA A 132 23.62 23.31 -8.25
N HIS A 133 22.90 23.73 -9.29
CA HIS A 133 22.88 22.97 -10.55
C HIS A 133 24.24 23.17 -11.22
N HIS A 134 25.20 22.31 -10.90
CA HIS A 134 26.43 22.18 -11.67
C HIS A 134 26.12 21.34 -12.93
N PRO A 135 26.18 21.92 -14.14
CA PRO A 135 26.11 21.12 -15.35
C PRO A 135 27.45 20.37 -15.48
N GLY A 136 27.40 19.04 -15.51
CA GLY A 136 28.56 18.23 -15.94
C GLY A 136 29.30 17.41 -14.89
N LYS A 137 28.76 17.15 -13.70
CA LYS A 137 29.30 16.05 -12.88
C LYS A 137 28.82 14.72 -13.48
N ARG A 138 29.74 13.96 -14.09
CA ARG A 138 29.51 12.52 -14.36
C ARG A 138 29.04 11.91 -13.04
N ALA A 139 27.81 11.40 -13.01
CA ALA A 139 27.29 10.66 -11.87
C ALA A 139 28.36 9.65 -11.44
N GLY A 140 28.80 9.74 -10.18
CA GLY A 140 29.80 8.82 -9.67
C GLY A 140 29.30 7.38 -9.84
N SER A 141 30.19 6.42 -10.08
CA SER A 141 29.82 5.00 -10.22
C SER A 141 28.97 4.50 -9.04
N TRP A 142 29.12 5.10 -7.86
CA TRP A 142 28.33 4.84 -6.64
C TRP A 142 26.87 5.31 -6.73
N GLU A 143 26.56 6.37 -7.48
CA GLU A 143 25.20 6.90 -7.64
C GLU A 143 24.29 5.96 -8.44
N VAL A 144 24.87 5.06 -9.25
CA VAL A 144 24.14 4.00 -9.98
C VAL A 144 24.37 2.63 -9.37
N GLY A 145 25.60 2.35 -8.90
CA GLY A 145 25.98 1.07 -8.33
C GLY A 145 25.22 0.73 -7.04
N PHE A 146 25.03 1.71 -6.14
CA PHE A 146 24.34 1.47 -4.89
C PHE A 146 22.83 1.18 -5.08
N PRO A 147 22.06 1.97 -5.86
CA PRO A 147 20.68 1.62 -6.20
C PRO A 147 20.51 0.24 -6.83
N LEU A 148 21.42 -0.14 -7.74
CA LEU A 148 21.36 -1.45 -8.38
C LEU A 148 21.64 -2.58 -7.38
N ALA A 149 22.67 -2.44 -6.54
CA ALA A 149 22.95 -3.39 -5.47
C ALA A 149 21.77 -3.49 -4.49
N ALA A 150 21.15 -2.36 -4.15
CA ALA A 150 19.98 -2.31 -3.29
C ALA A 150 18.81 -3.11 -3.89
N LEU A 151 18.51 -2.91 -5.17
CA LEU A 151 17.46 -3.67 -5.87
C LEU A 151 17.77 -5.17 -5.93
N ILE A 152 19.03 -5.56 -6.16
CA ILE A 152 19.43 -6.97 -6.16
C ILE A 152 19.20 -7.60 -4.77
N LEU A 153 19.55 -6.90 -3.70
CA LEU A 153 19.34 -7.39 -2.33
C LEU A 153 17.86 -7.47 -1.97
N LEU A 154 17.05 -6.50 -2.41
CA LEU A 154 15.59 -6.51 -2.21
C LEU A 154 14.88 -7.57 -3.05
N LEU A 155 15.52 -8.10 -4.09
CA LEU A 155 14.92 -9.12 -4.95
C LEU A 155 14.62 -10.38 -4.15
N VAL A 156 15.50 -10.80 -3.25
CA VAL A 156 15.32 -12.02 -2.45
C VAL A 156 14.07 -11.96 -1.55
N PRO A 157 13.94 -10.99 -0.62
CA PRO A 157 12.74 -10.91 0.23
C PRO A 157 11.47 -10.65 -0.58
N ALA A 158 11.53 -9.84 -1.65
CA ALA A 158 10.37 -9.62 -2.51
C ALA A 158 9.95 -10.91 -3.22
N SER A 159 10.88 -11.67 -3.79
CA SER A 159 10.60 -12.94 -4.44
C SER A 159 10.03 -13.97 -3.48
N VAL A 160 10.55 -14.05 -2.25
CA VAL A 160 9.98 -14.93 -1.21
C VAL A 160 8.54 -14.52 -0.92
N ALA A 161 8.28 -13.24 -0.63
CA ALA A 161 6.95 -12.74 -0.28
C ALA A 161 5.92 -13.01 -1.39
N PHE A 162 6.26 -12.64 -2.63
CA PHE A 162 5.33 -12.77 -3.76
C PHE A 162 5.15 -14.22 -4.20
N PHE A 163 6.21 -15.03 -4.21
CA PHE A 163 6.07 -16.46 -4.52
C PHE A 163 5.20 -17.16 -3.47
N ALA A 164 5.50 -16.94 -2.20
CA ALA A 164 4.73 -17.47 -1.08
C ALA A 164 3.25 -17.07 -1.14
N ALA A 165 2.97 -15.81 -1.46
CA ALA A 165 1.60 -15.30 -1.59
C ALA A 165 0.81 -15.96 -2.73
N THR A 166 1.47 -16.62 -3.70
CA THR A 166 0.78 -17.37 -4.78
C THR A 166 0.38 -18.79 -4.38
N LEU A 167 0.85 -19.27 -3.22
CA LEU A 167 0.51 -20.59 -2.73
C LEU A 167 -0.83 -20.55 -1.98
N PRO A 168 -1.59 -21.66 -1.95
CA PRO A 168 -2.85 -21.72 -1.21
C PRO A 168 -2.67 -21.30 0.25
N PRO A 169 -3.61 -20.55 0.84
CA PRO A 169 -3.54 -20.18 2.25
C PRO A 169 -3.36 -21.43 3.13
N GLY A 170 -2.37 -21.38 4.02
CA GLY A 170 -2.01 -22.47 4.91
C GLY A 170 -1.17 -23.60 4.31
N ALA A 171 -0.72 -23.48 3.06
CA ALA A 171 0.23 -24.44 2.49
C ALA A 171 1.62 -24.39 3.15
N VAL A 172 1.85 -23.40 4.00
CA VAL A 172 3.13 -22.72 4.05
C VAL A 172 3.25 -22.03 5.43
N TRP A 173 4.46 -21.93 5.99
CA TRP A 173 4.74 -21.46 7.37
C TRP A 173 4.12 -22.34 8.47
N ASN A 174 4.81 -23.43 8.86
CA ASN A 174 4.33 -24.29 9.95
C ASN A 174 4.28 -23.57 11.30
N GLU A 175 5.18 -22.61 11.49
CA GLU A 175 5.31 -21.81 12.70
C GLU A 175 4.12 -20.84 12.88
N GLU A 176 3.45 -20.45 11.79
CA GLU A 176 2.18 -19.71 11.79
C GLU A 176 0.96 -20.64 11.85
N ALA A 177 1.16 -21.84 12.42
CA ALA A 177 0.17 -22.92 12.50
C ALA A 177 -0.52 -23.18 11.15
N ARG A 178 0.26 -23.12 10.05
CA ARG A 178 -0.24 -23.23 8.67
C ARG A 178 -1.28 -22.15 8.34
N GLY A 179 -0.97 -20.90 8.65
CA GLY A 179 -1.82 -19.75 8.37
C GLY A 179 -3.12 -19.77 9.16
N TYR A 180 -3.09 -20.23 10.41
CA TYR A 180 -4.28 -20.37 11.27
C TYR A 180 -5.10 -19.08 11.28
N ASP A 181 -4.51 -17.93 11.60
CA ASP A 181 -5.21 -16.65 11.65
C ASP A 181 -5.88 -16.26 10.31
N ALA A 182 -5.22 -16.56 9.19
CA ALA A 182 -5.76 -16.28 7.86
C ALA A 182 -7.02 -17.10 7.61
N LEU A 183 -6.96 -18.39 7.94
CA LEU A 183 -8.04 -19.34 7.71
C LEU A 183 -9.14 -19.31 8.77
N GLU A 184 -8.83 -18.87 9.99
CA GLU A 184 -9.77 -18.83 11.10
C GLU A 184 -10.63 -17.56 11.07
N TYR A 185 -10.05 -16.41 10.69
CA TYR A 185 -10.81 -15.16 10.74
C TYR A 185 -10.50 -14.13 9.66
N HIS A 186 -9.26 -13.96 9.17
CA HIS A 186 -9.00 -12.90 8.18
C HIS A 186 -9.66 -13.17 6.81
N LEU A 187 -9.71 -14.44 6.37
CA LEU A 187 -10.46 -14.85 5.17
C LEU A 187 -11.82 -15.44 5.52
N GLN A 188 -11.93 -16.14 6.65
CA GLN A 188 -13.17 -16.80 7.04
C GLN A 188 -14.28 -15.82 7.42
N THR A 189 -13.97 -14.73 8.14
CA THR A 189 -14.99 -13.73 8.48
C THR A 189 -15.55 -13.04 7.23
N PRO A 190 -14.73 -12.50 6.31
CA PRO A 190 -15.21 -12.00 5.02
C PRO A 190 -16.00 -13.03 4.21
N ARG A 191 -15.58 -14.30 4.23
CA ARG A 191 -16.32 -15.38 3.55
C ARG A 191 -17.74 -15.51 4.08
N GLU A 192 -17.91 -15.50 5.40
CA GLU A 192 -19.25 -15.61 6.01
C GLU A 192 -20.12 -14.40 5.65
N TYR A 193 -19.54 -13.19 5.63
CA TYR A 193 -20.24 -11.98 5.16
C TYR A 193 -20.63 -12.04 3.68
N PHE A 194 -19.76 -12.59 2.84
CA PHE A 194 -20.04 -12.81 1.42
C PHE A 194 -21.20 -13.80 1.24
N GLN A 195 -21.17 -14.92 1.96
CA GLN A 195 -22.17 -15.98 1.87
C GLN A 195 -23.54 -15.55 2.41
N SER A 196 -23.57 -14.77 3.49
CA SER A 196 -24.80 -14.19 4.03
C SER A 196 -25.33 -13.01 3.20
N GLY A 197 -24.49 -12.44 2.33
CA GLY A 197 -24.75 -11.20 1.61
C GLY A 197 -24.80 -9.97 2.50
N ARG A 198 -24.41 -10.07 3.78
CA ARG A 198 -24.49 -8.99 4.76
C ARG A 198 -23.49 -9.15 5.90
N ILE A 199 -22.82 -8.05 6.24
CA ILE A 199 -21.99 -7.97 7.45
C ILE A 199 -22.91 -7.98 8.67
N THR A 200 -22.79 -9.00 9.50
CA THR A 200 -23.58 -9.22 10.72
C THR A 200 -22.68 -9.74 11.84
N PHE A 201 -23.14 -9.66 13.08
CA PHE A 201 -22.40 -10.21 14.21
C PHE A 201 -22.31 -11.74 14.11
N LEU A 202 -21.10 -12.28 14.27
CA LEU A 202 -20.82 -13.72 14.25
C LEU A 202 -20.59 -14.23 15.68
N PRO A 203 -21.60 -14.85 16.34
CA PRO A 203 -21.51 -15.24 17.74
C PRO A 203 -20.50 -16.36 18.00
N HIS A 204 -20.13 -17.14 16.97
CA HIS A 204 -19.17 -18.23 17.05
C HIS A 204 -17.72 -17.82 16.77
N ASN A 205 -17.49 -16.59 16.31
CA ASN A 205 -16.14 -16.11 15.95
C ASN A 205 -15.87 -14.75 16.60
N VAL A 206 -15.19 -14.77 17.75
CA VAL A 206 -14.85 -13.54 18.50
C VAL A 206 -13.97 -12.60 17.69
N TYR A 207 -13.12 -13.13 16.81
CA TYR A 207 -12.20 -12.34 15.99
C TYR A 207 -12.94 -11.46 14.97
N ALA A 208 -14.17 -11.81 14.61
CA ALA A 208 -15.02 -10.97 13.75
C ALA A 208 -15.38 -9.61 14.38
N SER A 209 -15.18 -9.45 15.70
CA SER A 209 -15.38 -8.19 16.42
C SER A 209 -14.11 -7.32 16.47
N PHE A 210 -12.99 -7.77 15.92
CA PHE A 210 -11.78 -6.97 15.81
C PHE A 210 -11.93 -5.91 14.69
N PRO A 211 -11.08 -4.86 14.68
CA PRO A 211 -11.05 -3.89 13.60
C PRO A 211 -10.87 -4.60 12.24
N GLN A 212 -11.69 -4.23 11.25
CA GLN A 212 -11.85 -4.98 9.99
C GLN A 212 -11.33 -4.23 8.76
N GLN A 213 -10.41 -3.26 8.91
CA GLN A 213 -10.01 -2.38 7.82
C GLN A 213 -9.44 -3.14 6.61
N MET A 214 -8.68 -4.21 6.82
CA MET A 214 -8.12 -5.03 5.74
C MET A 214 -9.12 -6.08 5.26
N GLU A 215 -9.87 -6.66 6.17
CA GLU A 215 -10.88 -7.69 5.92
C GLU A 215 -11.97 -7.18 4.98
N MET A 216 -12.31 -5.89 5.04
CA MET A 216 -13.22 -5.28 4.06
C MET A 216 -12.62 -5.23 2.65
N LEU A 217 -11.31 -5.06 2.51
CA LEU A 217 -10.65 -5.15 1.20
C LEU A 217 -10.63 -6.60 0.69
N TYR A 218 -10.55 -7.58 1.59
CA TYR A 218 -10.68 -9.00 1.23
C TYR A 218 -12.10 -9.35 0.82
N LEU A 219 -13.11 -8.86 1.55
CA LEU A 219 -14.52 -8.98 1.15
C LEU A 219 -14.77 -8.37 -0.23
N LEU A 220 -14.19 -7.18 -0.51
CA LEU A 220 -14.27 -6.56 -1.83
C LEU A 220 -13.70 -7.48 -2.92
N LEU A 221 -12.52 -8.07 -2.69
CA LEU A 221 -11.92 -9.02 -3.62
C LEU A 221 -12.81 -10.24 -3.84
N MET A 222 -13.50 -10.77 -2.82
CA MET A 222 -14.46 -11.87 -2.97
C MET A 222 -15.59 -11.51 -3.92
N HIS A 223 -16.14 -10.30 -3.81
CA HIS A 223 -17.17 -9.83 -4.74
C HIS A 223 -16.64 -9.57 -6.16
N MET A 224 -15.40 -9.12 -6.31
CA MET A 224 -14.81 -8.91 -7.63
C MET A 224 -14.45 -10.25 -8.32
N ALA A 225 -13.91 -11.20 -7.58
CA ALA A 225 -13.52 -12.53 -8.06
C ALA A 225 -14.73 -13.47 -8.28
N GLY A 226 -15.86 -13.19 -7.63
CA GLY A 226 -17.08 -13.99 -7.72
C GLY A 226 -17.21 -15.06 -6.63
N GLY A 227 -16.24 -15.17 -5.72
CA GLY A 227 -16.32 -16.07 -4.59
C GLY A 227 -15.14 -15.98 -3.62
N PRO A 228 -15.27 -16.58 -2.42
CA PRO A 228 -14.23 -16.58 -1.40
C PRO A 228 -12.96 -17.32 -1.78
N TYR A 229 -13.08 -18.44 -2.49
CA TYR A 229 -11.94 -19.28 -2.88
C TYR A 229 -11.11 -18.60 -3.97
N GLU A 230 -11.79 -18.00 -4.95
CA GLU A 230 -11.22 -17.28 -6.09
C GLU A 230 -10.48 -16.00 -5.65
N ALA A 231 -10.84 -15.43 -4.51
CA ALA A 231 -10.21 -14.22 -3.98
C ALA A 231 -9.08 -14.48 -2.97
N ALA A 232 -8.91 -15.72 -2.50
CA ALA A 232 -8.00 -16.02 -1.39
C ALA A 232 -6.54 -15.65 -1.71
N ILE A 233 -6.08 -15.98 -2.91
CA ILE A 233 -4.71 -15.65 -3.35
C ILE A 233 -4.59 -14.15 -3.63
N ALA A 234 -5.60 -13.52 -4.24
CA ALA A 234 -5.62 -12.07 -4.44
C ALA A 234 -5.54 -11.32 -3.09
N ALA A 235 -6.16 -11.81 -2.02
CA ALA A 235 -6.04 -11.21 -0.69
C ALA A 235 -4.59 -11.25 -0.15
N GLN A 236 -3.90 -12.38 -0.32
CA GLN A 236 -2.48 -12.53 0.03
C GLN A 236 -1.59 -11.59 -0.80
N LEU A 237 -1.82 -11.52 -2.11
CA LEU A 237 -1.06 -10.66 -3.01
C LEU A 237 -1.31 -9.18 -2.72
N LEU A 238 -2.55 -8.77 -2.43
CA LEU A 238 -2.86 -7.41 -1.99
C LEU A 238 -2.09 -7.08 -0.71
N HIS A 239 -2.09 -7.97 0.28
CA HIS A 239 -1.33 -7.79 1.53
C HIS A 239 0.17 -7.59 1.26
N ALA A 240 0.79 -8.46 0.46
CA ALA A 240 2.20 -8.35 0.06
C ALA A 240 2.49 -7.02 -0.66
N MET A 241 1.60 -6.59 -1.56
CA MET A 241 1.70 -5.29 -2.24
C MET A 241 1.66 -4.11 -1.27
N LEU A 242 0.85 -4.18 -0.20
CA LEU A 242 0.83 -3.13 0.83
C LEU A 242 2.14 -3.09 1.62
N GLY A 243 2.79 -4.24 1.85
CA GLY A 243 4.10 -4.30 2.47
C GLY A 243 5.16 -3.60 1.62
N ALA A 244 5.18 -3.90 0.31
CA ALA A 244 6.03 -3.20 -0.64
C ALA A 244 5.73 -1.70 -0.70
N LEU A 245 4.45 -1.31 -0.68
CA LEU A 245 4.03 0.09 -0.68
C LEU A 245 4.50 0.84 0.58
N ALA A 246 4.48 0.19 1.75
CA ALA A 246 4.99 0.77 2.99
C ALA A 246 6.51 1.05 2.90
N VAL A 247 7.28 0.16 2.27
CA VAL A 247 8.70 0.40 1.98
C VAL A 247 8.88 1.60 1.05
N VAL A 248 8.01 1.75 0.04
CA VAL A 248 8.03 2.92 -0.85
C VAL A 248 7.69 4.21 -0.10
N VAL A 249 6.76 4.18 0.87
CA VAL A 249 6.47 5.34 1.75
C VAL A 249 7.74 5.74 2.51
N LEU A 250 8.38 4.80 3.20
CA LEU A 250 9.57 5.09 4.01
C LEU A 250 10.72 5.63 3.15
N ALA A 251 10.90 5.08 1.95
CA ALA A 251 11.89 5.57 0.98
C ALA A 251 11.54 6.96 0.43
N ALA A 252 10.27 7.25 0.17
CA ALA A 252 9.81 8.53 -0.39
C ALA A 252 9.89 9.70 0.61
N TRP A 253 9.92 9.41 1.91
CA TRP A 253 10.10 10.40 2.98
C TRP A 253 11.53 10.46 3.54
N ALA A 254 12.39 9.55 3.13
CA ALA A 254 13.81 9.61 3.45
C ALA A 254 14.54 10.70 2.62
N PRO A 255 15.75 11.13 3.04
CA PRO A 255 16.57 12.04 2.25
C PRO A 255 16.80 11.52 0.83
N GLU A 256 16.71 12.40 -0.17
CA GLU A 256 16.88 12.05 -1.58
C GLU A 256 18.25 11.40 -1.87
N GLY A 257 18.33 10.64 -2.96
CA GLY A 257 19.55 9.93 -3.36
C GLY A 257 19.75 8.67 -2.54
N VAL A 258 20.94 8.51 -1.93
CA VAL A 258 21.31 7.29 -1.19
C VAL A 258 20.41 7.06 0.03
N GLY A 259 19.91 8.12 0.69
CA GLY A 259 19.04 7.99 1.87
C GLY A 259 17.76 7.19 1.58
N ALA A 260 17.11 7.45 0.44
CA ALA A 260 15.93 6.72 -0.02
C ALA A 260 16.21 5.23 -0.23
N TRP A 261 17.37 4.89 -0.79
CA TRP A 261 17.77 3.49 -1.01
C TRP A 261 18.19 2.79 0.29
N VAL A 262 18.83 3.49 1.21
CA VAL A 262 19.14 2.98 2.55
C VAL A 262 17.85 2.69 3.31
N ALA A 263 16.86 3.58 3.26
CA ALA A 263 15.55 3.34 3.85
C ALA A 263 14.87 2.13 3.19
N ALA A 264 14.82 2.09 1.85
CA ALA A 264 14.24 0.96 1.13
C ALA A 264 14.89 -0.38 1.51
N LEU A 265 16.22 -0.43 1.61
CA LEU A 265 16.96 -1.60 2.07
C LEU A 265 16.65 -1.95 3.51
N ALA A 266 16.84 -1.00 4.43
CA ALA A 266 16.70 -1.23 5.86
C ALA A 266 15.32 -1.78 6.23
N PHE A 267 14.26 -1.29 5.59
CA PHE A 267 12.90 -1.74 5.85
C PHE A 267 12.49 -2.91 4.96
N GLY A 268 12.82 -2.89 3.67
CA GLY A 268 12.44 -3.95 2.73
C GLY A 268 13.21 -5.26 2.92
N SER A 269 14.36 -5.23 3.59
CA SER A 269 15.10 -6.45 3.98
C SER A 269 14.71 -6.99 5.35
N VAL A 270 13.74 -6.38 6.05
CA VAL A 270 13.23 -6.92 7.31
C VAL A 270 12.56 -8.27 7.02
N PRO A 271 13.04 -9.39 7.59
CA PRO A 271 12.52 -10.72 7.27
C PRO A 271 11.01 -10.84 7.48
N TRP A 272 10.47 -10.11 8.45
CA TRP A 272 9.06 -10.11 8.80
C TRP A 272 8.14 -9.67 7.65
N ILE A 273 8.59 -8.78 6.76
CA ILE A 273 7.80 -8.37 5.59
C ILE A 273 7.67 -9.53 4.60
N ALA A 274 8.76 -10.28 4.36
CA ALA A 274 8.73 -11.43 3.47
C ALA A 274 7.99 -12.63 4.11
N TYR A 275 8.11 -12.75 5.43
CA TYR A 275 7.53 -13.83 6.21
C TYR A 275 6.00 -13.68 6.34
N LEU A 276 5.51 -12.58 6.93
CA LEU A 276 4.06 -12.37 7.13
C LEU A 276 3.36 -11.73 5.93
N GLY A 277 4.08 -11.00 5.07
CA GLY A 277 3.47 -10.33 3.92
C GLY A 277 2.83 -11.30 2.93
N ALA A 278 3.24 -12.57 2.95
CA ALA A 278 2.69 -13.62 2.11
C ALA A 278 1.34 -14.19 2.59
N LEU A 279 0.95 -13.94 3.84
CA LEU A 279 -0.30 -14.43 4.43
C LEU A 279 -1.37 -13.34 4.33
N ALA A 280 -2.65 -13.71 4.18
CA ALA A 280 -3.76 -12.74 4.10
C ALA A 280 -4.08 -12.19 5.50
N TYR A 281 -3.16 -11.38 6.01
CA TYR A 281 -3.09 -10.85 7.37
C TYR A 281 -3.38 -9.34 7.39
N VAL A 282 -3.24 -8.67 8.54
CA VAL A 282 -3.50 -7.22 8.65
C VAL A 282 -2.22 -6.38 8.70
N GLU A 283 -1.09 -7.02 8.95
CA GLU A 283 0.18 -6.42 9.37
C GLU A 283 0.80 -5.49 8.31
N CYS A 284 0.72 -5.81 7.02
CA CYS A 284 1.22 -4.94 5.97
C CYS A 284 0.31 -3.73 5.73
N GLY A 285 -1.00 -3.88 5.94
CA GLY A 285 -1.92 -2.74 5.96
C GLY A 285 -1.63 -1.80 7.14
N LEU A 286 -1.46 -2.38 8.33
CA LEU A 286 -1.02 -1.67 9.52
C LEU A 286 0.32 -0.93 9.28
N LEU A 287 1.32 -1.62 8.73
CA LEU A 287 2.64 -1.06 8.45
C LEU A 287 2.55 0.13 7.48
N LEU A 288 1.73 0.04 6.43
CA LEU A 288 1.50 1.14 5.49
C LEU A 288 0.96 2.38 6.20
N TYR A 289 -0.12 2.22 6.98
CA TYR A 289 -0.75 3.34 7.67
C TYR A 289 0.15 3.92 8.77
N ALA A 290 0.87 3.07 9.51
CA ALA A 290 1.85 3.50 10.50
C ALA A 290 3.03 4.25 9.86
N ALA A 291 3.52 3.80 8.69
CA ALA A 291 4.57 4.49 7.95
C ALA A 291 4.13 5.88 7.47
N LEU A 292 2.91 5.99 6.92
CA LEU A 292 2.34 7.29 6.52
C LEU A 292 2.14 8.21 7.73
N ALA A 293 1.54 7.71 8.82
CA ALA A 293 1.32 8.50 10.02
C ALA A 293 2.65 8.95 10.65
N GLY A 294 3.61 8.03 10.84
CA GLY A 294 4.88 8.30 11.49
C GLY A 294 5.78 9.25 10.69
N THR A 295 5.90 9.05 9.37
CA THR A 295 6.72 9.94 8.53
C THR A 295 6.17 11.37 8.52
N MET A 296 4.84 11.53 8.47
CA MET A 296 4.19 12.85 8.50
C MET A 296 4.17 13.45 9.91
N ALA A 297 4.11 12.65 10.97
CA ALA A 297 4.26 13.12 12.36
C ALA A 297 5.67 13.67 12.61
N ILE A 298 6.71 13.02 12.06
CA ILE A 298 8.09 13.53 12.11
C ILE A 298 8.18 14.91 11.43
N GLU A 299 7.44 15.13 10.33
CA GLU A 299 7.36 16.47 9.73
C GLU A 299 6.70 17.48 10.67
N CYS A 300 5.62 17.11 11.37
CA CYS A 300 4.95 18.01 12.31
C CYS A 300 5.89 18.57 13.40
N VAL A 301 6.84 17.75 13.87
CA VAL A 301 7.76 18.12 14.96
C VAL A 301 9.07 18.75 14.49
N ARG A 302 9.46 18.55 13.22
CA ARG A 302 10.73 19.06 12.68
C ARG A 302 10.70 20.54 12.31
N PHE A 303 9.53 21.11 12.04
CA PHE A 303 9.42 22.50 11.63
C PHE A 303 9.20 23.42 12.85
N GLU A 304 9.92 24.54 12.90
CA GLU A 304 9.80 25.56 13.96
C GLU A 304 8.41 26.22 14.02
N LYS A 305 7.64 26.11 12.94
CA LYS A 305 6.26 26.60 12.88
C LYS A 305 5.29 25.48 13.26
N PRO A 306 4.21 25.79 14.00
CA PRO A 306 3.16 24.82 14.29
C PRO A 306 2.69 24.13 13.00
N ALA A 307 2.58 22.80 13.05
CA ALA A 307 2.03 22.03 11.95
C ALA A 307 0.64 22.56 11.58
N GLY A 308 0.42 22.80 10.28
CA GLY A 308 -0.90 23.21 9.80
C GLY A 308 -1.93 22.12 10.05
N TRP A 309 -3.17 22.50 10.39
CA TRP A 309 -4.24 21.55 10.76
C TRP A 309 -4.45 20.42 9.74
N ARG A 310 -4.21 20.68 8.44
CA ARG A 310 -4.35 19.67 7.39
C ARG A 310 -3.32 18.55 7.54
N LEU A 311 -2.07 18.87 7.87
CA LEU A 311 -1.03 17.87 8.11
C LEU A 311 -1.37 17.04 9.34
N THR A 312 -1.76 17.68 10.44
CA THR A 312 -2.19 17.01 11.68
C THR A 312 -3.42 16.13 11.44
N ALA A 313 -4.39 16.59 10.66
CA ALA A 313 -5.55 15.81 10.27
C ALA A 313 -5.17 14.57 9.45
N THR A 314 -4.25 14.70 8.48
CA THR A 314 -3.76 13.55 7.72
C THR A 314 -3.04 12.53 8.61
N VAL A 315 -2.21 13.00 9.55
CA VAL A 315 -1.56 12.13 10.55
C VAL A 315 -2.60 11.38 11.37
N GLY A 316 -3.59 12.08 11.92
CA GLY A 316 -4.67 11.49 12.69
C GLY A 316 -5.52 10.50 11.90
N LEU A 317 -5.80 10.79 10.63
CA LEU A 317 -6.52 9.87 9.73
C LEU A 317 -5.71 8.60 9.47
N CYS A 318 -4.43 8.71 9.08
CA CYS A 318 -3.58 7.54 8.88
C CYS A 318 -3.40 6.74 10.18
N ALA A 319 -3.27 7.42 11.32
CA ALA A 319 -3.22 6.78 12.63
C ALA A 319 -4.51 6.01 12.96
N GLY A 320 -5.67 6.61 12.71
CA GLY A 320 -6.96 5.95 12.90
C GLY A 320 -7.12 4.73 11.98
N LEU A 321 -6.68 4.84 10.72
CA LEU A 321 -6.69 3.72 9.76
C LEU A 321 -5.75 2.59 10.18
N ALA A 322 -4.59 2.90 10.76
CA ALA A 322 -3.72 1.90 11.40
C ALA A 322 -4.43 1.19 12.56
N GLY A 323 -5.13 1.94 13.41
CA GLY A 323 -6.00 1.40 14.46
C GLY A 323 -7.14 0.53 13.92
N GLY A 324 -7.65 0.87 12.73
CA GLY A 324 -8.63 0.09 11.98
C GLY A 324 -8.12 -1.27 11.50
N CYS A 325 -6.79 -1.45 11.38
CA CYS A 325 -6.18 -2.75 11.11
C CYS A 325 -5.95 -3.56 12.38
N LYS A 326 -5.56 -2.91 13.48
CA LYS A 326 -5.31 -3.58 14.77
C LYS A 326 -5.39 -2.57 15.92
N TYR A 327 -6.19 -2.82 16.95
CA TYR A 327 -6.36 -1.87 18.07
C TYR A 327 -5.07 -1.62 18.85
N THR A 328 -4.12 -2.56 18.87
CA THR A 328 -2.80 -2.37 19.48
C THR A 328 -1.99 -1.25 18.81
N ALA A 329 -2.29 -0.92 17.55
CA ALA A 329 -1.68 0.19 16.85
C ALA A 329 -2.04 1.54 17.47
N LEU A 330 -3.27 1.70 17.97
CA LEU A 330 -3.69 2.95 18.63
C LEU A 330 -2.86 3.21 19.87
N VAL A 331 -2.51 2.18 20.63
CA VAL A 331 -1.63 2.31 21.80
C VAL A 331 -0.25 2.79 21.37
N LEU A 332 0.32 2.21 20.32
CA LEU A 332 1.63 2.60 19.80
C LEU A 332 1.64 4.04 19.25
N ILE A 333 0.53 4.52 18.69
CA ILE A 333 0.43 5.86 18.12
C ILE A 333 0.12 6.92 19.19
N VAL A 334 -0.67 6.60 20.21
CA VAL A 334 -0.98 7.54 21.31
C VAL A 334 0.22 7.77 22.23
N VAL A 335 1.11 6.79 22.36
CA VAL A 335 2.31 6.86 23.21
C VAL A 335 3.51 7.50 22.50
N ALA A 336 3.51 7.56 21.16
CA ALA A 336 4.58 8.14 20.34
C ALA A 336 4.47 9.67 20.22
#